data_AF-A0A0R2PR78-F1
#
_entry.id   AF-A0A0R2PR78-F1
#
_cell.length_a   1.000
_cell.length_b   1.000
_cell.length_c   1.000
_cell.angle_alpha   90.00
_cell.angle_beta   90.00
_cell.angle_gamma   90.00
#
_symmetry.space_group_name_H-M   'P 1'
#
loop_
_entity.id
_entity.type
_entity.pdbx_description
1 polymer ?
#
loop_
_entity_poly.entity_id
_entity_poly.type
_entity_poly.pdbx_seq_one_letter_code
_entity_poly.pdbx_strand_id
1 'polypeptide(L)'
;MGFKLQNLSRKSKLFVILCNDFLLGLVCWLVFGPPMATYIASEFKTGIFAILILQWESFIIPIVTAILYLYVSGFYKSLIKFFDSKDSILISLIGSLIFGGSWALLHVYQFLIISTSFLSIALLQGFLLAVIFYAFLNVSRDVAKYLLYPETNNMDAKHLVIYGAGVSGNELFQAILFGPL
;
A
#
# COMPACT_ATOMS: atom_id res chain seq x y z
N MET A 1 17.45 16.95 -8.56
CA MET A 1 17.42 15.81 -9.51
C MET A 1 15.98 15.28 -9.62
N GLY A 2 15.02 16.11 -10.10
CA GLY A 2 13.58 15.84 -9.96
C GLY A 2 12.75 15.83 -11.25
N PHE A 3 13.39 15.86 -12.43
CA PHE A 3 12.74 16.32 -13.67
C PHE A 3 12.42 15.24 -14.74
N LYS A 4 12.18 13.98 -14.38
CA LYS A 4 11.76 12.95 -15.38
C LYS A 4 10.52 12.11 -15.03
N LEU A 5 10.09 12.07 -13.78
CA LEU A 5 8.96 11.23 -13.36
C LEU A 5 7.59 11.80 -13.74
N GLN A 6 7.46 13.12 -13.90
CA GLN A 6 6.19 13.75 -14.28
C GLN A 6 5.78 13.43 -15.73
N ASN A 7 6.75 13.22 -16.64
CA ASN A 7 6.50 12.92 -18.06
C ASN A 7 6.19 11.44 -18.37
N LEU A 8 6.18 10.55 -17.38
CA LEU A 8 5.79 9.16 -17.60
C LEU A 8 4.29 9.04 -17.95
N SER A 9 3.99 8.15 -18.91
CA SER A 9 2.62 7.82 -19.29
C SER A 9 1.83 7.30 -18.08
N ARG A 10 0.51 7.51 -18.07
CA ARG A 10 -0.37 7.04 -16.98
C ARG A 10 -0.24 5.53 -16.72
N LYS A 11 -0.09 4.73 -17.79
CA LYS A 11 0.11 3.28 -17.71
C LYS A 11 1.43 2.92 -17.05
N SER A 12 2.52 3.60 -17.42
CA SER A 12 3.85 3.38 -16.83
C SER A 12 3.88 3.75 -15.35
N LYS A 13 3.21 4.84 -14.95
CA LYS A 13 3.10 5.25 -13.54
C LYS A 13 2.35 4.19 -12.72
N LEU A 14 1.23 3.68 -13.25
CA LEU A 14 0.47 2.62 -12.61
C LEU A 14 1.30 1.35 -12.46
N PHE A 15 2.06 0.95 -13.49
CA PHE A 15 2.95 -0.20 -13.40
C PHE A 15 4.02 -0.06 -12.32
N VAL A 16 4.70 1.09 -12.25
CA VAL A 16 5.69 1.38 -11.20
C VAL A 16 5.08 1.29 -9.80
N ILE A 17 3.87 1.83 -9.64
CA ILE A 17 3.13 1.75 -8.39
C ILE A 17 2.81 0.30 -8.00
N LEU A 18 2.30 -0.51 -8.93
CA LEU A 18 2.01 -1.92 -8.67
C LEU A 18 3.26 -2.72 -8.31
N CYS A 19 4.37 -2.50 -9.02
CA CYS A 19 5.65 -3.13 -8.70
C CYS A 19 6.15 -2.73 -7.31
N ASN A 20 6.03 -1.46 -6.94
CA ASN A 20 6.40 -0.98 -5.62
C ASN A 20 5.57 -1.67 -4.52
N ASP A 21 4.25 -1.76 -4.68
CA ASP A 21 3.39 -2.36 -3.66
C ASP A 21 3.63 -3.87 -3.53
N PHE A 22 3.93 -4.54 -4.65
CA PHE A 22 4.38 -5.92 -4.64
C PHE A 22 5.69 -6.10 -3.87
N LEU A 23 6.69 -5.22 -4.09
CA LEU A 23 7.96 -5.25 -3.37
C LEU A 23 7.79 -4.95 -1.87
N LEU A 24 6.93 -4.00 -1.50
CA LEU A 24 6.60 -3.72 -0.11
C LEU A 24 5.92 -4.92 0.56
N GLY A 25 5.01 -5.59 -0.16
CA GLY A 25 4.41 -6.85 0.28
C GLY A 25 5.46 -7.93 0.48
N LEU A 26 6.44 -8.05 -0.42
CA LEU A 26 7.54 -9.01 -0.32
C LEU A 26 8.40 -8.73 0.91
N VAL A 27 8.77 -7.48 1.16
CA VAL A 27 9.53 -7.10 2.37
C VAL A 27 8.75 -7.39 3.64
N CYS A 28 7.44 -7.07 3.66
CA CYS A 28 6.57 -7.38 4.79
C CYS A 28 6.55 -8.89 5.08
N TRP A 29 6.32 -9.71 4.06
CA TRP A 29 6.30 -11.17 4.20
C TRP A 29 7.66 -11.78 4.53
N LEU A 30 8.75 -11.25 3.98
CA LEU A 30 10.09 -11.74 4.25
C LEU A 30 10.47 -11.52 5.72
N VAL A 31 10.18 -10.33 6.27
CA VAL A 31 10.58 -9.93 7.64
C VAL A 31 9.64 -10.50 8.71
N PHE A 32 8.33 -10.47 8.48
CA PHE A 32 7.33 -10.81 9.48
C PHE A 32 6.59 -12.12 9.21
N GLY A 33 6.78 -12.69 8.02
CA GLY A 33 6.25 -13.99 7.64
C GLY A 33 7.16 -15.17 8.03
N PRO A 34 6.85 -16.37 7.50
CA PRO A 34 7.62 -17.59 7.72
C PRO A 34 9.11 -17.53 7.36
N PRO A 35 9.56 -16.78 6.33
CA PRO A 35 10.97 -16.80 5.93
C PRO A 35 11.92 -16.37 7.05
N MET A 36 11.63 -15.28 7.76
CA MET A 36 12.46 -14.84 8.89
C MET A 36 12.40 -15.83 10.05
N ALA A 37 11.22 -16.37 10.35
CA ALA A 37 11.06 -17.36 11.42
C ALA A 37 11.86 -18.65 11.13
N THR A 38 11.83 -19.14 9.89
CA THR A 38 12.62 -20.31 9.47
C THR A 38 14.10 -20.02 9.40
N TYR A 39 14.50 -18.81 9.02
CA TYR A 39 15.90 -18.40 9.02
C TYR A 39 16.49 -18.42 10.44
N ILE A 40 15.78 -17.84 11.42
CA ILE A 40 16.17 -17.87 12.84
C ILE A 40 16.16 -19.31 13.38
N ALA A 41 15.12 -20.08 13.08
CA ALA A 41 14.99 -21.46 13.55
C ALA A 41 16.09 -22.39 12.99
N SER A 42 16.61 -22.10 11.80
CA SER A 42 17.72 -22.84 11.19
C SER A 42 19.10 -22.46 11.75
N GLU A 43 19.17 -21.56 12.73
CA GLU A 43 20.42 -20.97 13.24
C GLU A 43 21.29 -20.40 12.13
N PHE A 44 20.68 -19.73 11.14
CA PHE A 44 21.37 -19.09 10.01
C PHE A 44 22.13 -20.07 9.07
N LYS A 45 21.83 -21.37 9.13
CA LYS A 45 22.49 -22.39 8.29
C LYS A 45 21.95 -22.42 6.85
N THR A 46 20.67 -22.12 6.65
CA THR A 46 20.06 -22.04 5.32
C THR A 46 20.02 -20.60 4.85
N GLY A 47 20.42 -20.36 3.59
CA GLY A 47 20.38 -19.01 3.03
C GLY A 47 18.94 -18.51 2.83
N ILE A 48 18.69 -17.22 3.09
CA ILE A 48 17.37 -16.59 2.96
C ILE A 48 16.76 -16.81 1.56
N PHE A 49 17.57 -16.81 0.50
CA PHE A 49 17.13 -17.05 -0.87
C PHE A 49 16.60 -18.47 -1.09
N ALA A 50 17.19 -19.48 -0.44
CA ALA A 50 16.69 -20.85 -0.53
C ALA A 50 15.31 -20.97 0.12
N ILE A 51 15.12 -20.31 1.26
CA ILE A 51 13.84 -20.27 1.98
C ILE A 51 12.76 -19.57 1.13
N LEU A 52 13.11 -18.45 0.48
CA LEU A 52 12.21 -17.76 -0.43
C LEU A 52 11.74 -18.66 -1.58
N ILE A 53 12.65 -19.42 -2.19
CA ILE A 53 12.32 -20.36 -3.28
C ILE A 53 11.48 -21.54 -2.77
N LEU A 54 11.62 -21.94 -1.51
CA LEU A 54 10.82 -23.01 -0.92
C LEU A 54 9.39 -22.58 -0.56
N GLN A 55 9.18 -21.32 -0.18
CA GLN A 55 7.92 -20.82 0.38
C GLN A 55 7.21 -19.79 -0.50
N TRP A 56 7.63 -19.64 -1.75
CA TRP A 56 7.13 -18.60 -2.66
C TRP A 56 5.60 -18.62 -2.88
N GLU A 57 4.99 -19.82 -2.90
CA GLU A 57 3.54 -19.98 -3.12
C GLU A 57 2.71 -19.29 -2.02
N SER A 58 3.16 -19.40 -0.78
CA SER A 58 2.53 -18.78 0.38
C SER A 58 2.56 -17.25 0.30
N PHE A 59 3.43 -16.66 -0.52
CA PHE A 59 3.49 -15.21 -0.74
C PHE A 59 2.71 -14.77 -1.98
N ILE A 60 2.90 -15.45 -3.12
CA ILE A 60 2.35 -15.00 -4.41
C ILE A 60 0.82 -15.00 -4.39
N ILE A 61 0.17 -16.03 -3.83
CA ILE A 61 -1.29 -16.12 -3.86
C ILE A 61 -1.94 -14.99 -3.03
N PRO A 62 -1.53 -14.74 -1.76
CA PRO A 62 -2.09 -13.63 -0.98
C PRO A 62 -1.83 -12.26 -1.59
N ILE A 63 -0.60 -11.98 -2.06
CA ILE A 63 -0.26 -10.64 -2.56
C ILE A 63 -0.99 -10.32 -3.87
N VAL A 64 -1.10 -11.30 -4.79
CA VAL A 64 -1.83 -11.11 -6.04
C VAL A 64 -3.31 -10.87 -5.77
N THR A 65 -3.89 -11.62 -4.83
CA THR A 65 -5.30 -11.45 -4.44
C THR A 65 -5.55 -10.06 -3.85
N ALA A 66 -4.67 -9.60 -2.96
CA ALA A 66 -4.76 -8.27 -2.36
C ALA A 66 -4.58 -7.14 -3.38
N ILE A 67 -3.60 -7.25 -4.27
CA ILE A 67 -3.36 -6.25 -5.34
C ILE A 67 -4.54 -6.21 -6.32
N LEU A 68 -5.09 -7.37 -6.70
CA LEU A 68 -6.26 -7.46 -7.57
C LEU A 68 -7.47 -6.76 -6.93
N TYR A 69 -7.71 -7.00 -5.63
CA TYR A 69 -8.74 -6.29 -4.89
C TYR A 69 -8.53 -4.77 -4.90
N LEU A 70 -7.32 -4.31 -4.59
CA LEU A 70 -6.98 -2.87 -4.60
C LEU A 70 -7.17 -2.25 -6.01
N TYR A 71 -6.89 -3.02 -7.06
CA TYR A 71 -7.10 -2.61 -8.44
C TYR A 71 -8.57 -2.48 -8.82
N VAL A 72 -9.39 -3.48 -8.50
CA VAL A 72 -10.84 -3.45 -8.77
C VAL A 72 -11.54 -2.36 -7.98
N SER A 73 -11.19 -2.21 -6.69
CA SER A 73 -11.72 -1.19 -5.78
C SER A 73 -11.27 0.24 -6.14
N GLY A 74 -10.40 0.41 -7.14
CA GLY A 74 -10.03 1.72 -7.66
C GLY A 74 -8.97 2.47 -6.85
N PHE A 75 -8.27 1.80 -5.92
CA PHE A 75 -7.19 2.39 -5.12
C PHE A 75 -6.12 3.06 -6.00
N TYR A 76 -5.80 2.44 -7.14
CA TYR A 76 -4.80 2.95 -8.10
C TYR A 76 -5.35 3.94 -9.15
N LYS A 77 -6.67 4.18 -9.18
CA LYS A 77 -7.28 5.15 -10.12
C LYS A 77 -7.11 6.59 -9.65
N SER A 78 -6.98 6.80 -8.34
CA SER A 78 -6.66 8.10 -7.75
C SER A 78 -5.29 8.58 -8.26
N LEU A 79 -5.26 9.77 -8.86
CA LEU A 79 -3.98 10.42 -9.19
C LEU A 79 -3.24 10.68 -7.88
N ILE A 80 -1.96 10.33 -7.79
CA ILE A 80 -1.11 10.55 -6.58
C ILE A 80 -1.25 11.98 -6.02
N LYS A 81 -1.53 12.97 -6.88
CA LYS A 81 -1.80 14.38 -6.50
C LYS A 81 -3.03 14.57 -5.60
N PHE A 82 -4.09 13.80 -5.83
CA PHE A 82 -5.36 13.85 -5.09
C PHE A 82 -5.54 12.66 -4.14
N PHE A 83 -4.47 11.90 -3.88
CA PHE A 83 -4.52 10.88 -2.85
C PHE A 83 -4.64 11.59 -1.50
N ASP A 84 -5.81 11.51 -0.90
CA ASP A 84 -6.02 11.74 0.52
C ASP A 84 -6.04 10.38 1.20
N SER A 85 -5.13 10.20 2.16
CA SER A 85 -5.04 8.97 2.91
C SER A 85 -6.37 8.68 3.59
N LYS A 86 -7.09 9.71 4.07
CA LYS A 86 -8.38 9.59 4.79
C LYS A 86 -9.48 8.91 3.99
N ASP A 87 -9.62 9.25 2.71
CA ASP A 87 -10.65 8.67 1.84
C ASP A 87 -10.33 7.23 1.43
N SER A 88 -9.04 6.87 1.47
CA SER A 88 -8.54 5.56 1.05
C SER A 88 -8.23 4.61 2.22
N ILE A 89 -8.49 5.01 3.47
CA ILE A 89 -8.25 4.19 4.68
C ILE A 89 -8.97 2.86 4.57
N LEU A 90 -10.28 2.87 4.28
CA LEU A 90 -11.08 1.64 4.29
C LEU A 90 -10.66 0.67 3.18
N ILE A 91 -10.36 1.18 1.98
CA ILE A 91 -9.96 0.35 0.84
C ILE A 91 -8.58 -0.28 1.10
N SER A 92 -7.62 0.50 1.61
CA SER A 92 -6.30 0.00 1.97
C SER A 92 -6.36 -0.99 3.13
N LEU A 93 -7.21 -0.75 4.14
CA LEU A 93 -7.43 -1.63 5.28
C LEU A 93 -8.03 -2.98 4.86
N ILE A 94 -9.07 -2.98 4.02
CA ILE A 94 -9.67 -4.23 3.54
C ILE A 94 -8.68 -4.98 2.64
N GLY A 95 -7.96 -4.28 1.76
CA GLY A 95 -6.93 -4.89 0.91
C GLY A 95 -5.81 -5.54 1.74
N SER A 96 -5.40 -4.90 2.84
CA SER A 96 -4.40 -5.47 3.73
C SER A 96 -4.92 -6.61 4.59
N LEU A 97 -6.18 -6.56 5.01
CA LEU A 97 -6.82 -7.68 5.70
C LEU A 97 -6.96 -8.90 4.78
N ILE A 98 -7.26 -8.69 3.49
CA ILE A 98 -7.24 -9.76 2.48
C ILE A 98 -5.84 -10.37 2.39
N PHE A 99 -4.78 -9.55 2.34
CA PHE A 99 -3.41 -10.06 2.30
C PHE A 99 -3.07 -10.93 3.51
N GLY A 100 -3.23 -10.41 4.74
CA GLY A 100 -2.88 -11.14 5.96
C GLY A 100 -3.81 -12.34 6.23
N GLY A 101 -5.10 -12.20 5.94
CA GLY A 101 -6.09 -13.25 6.10
C GLY A 101 -5.91 -14.40 5.10
N SER A 102 -5.72 -14.10 3.81
CA SER A 102 -5.42 -15.12 2.80
C SER A 102 -4.11 -15.85 3.10
N TRP A 103 -3.09 -15.14 3.59
CA TRP A 103 -1.86 -15.77 4.04
C TRP A 103 -2.09 -16.72 5.22
N ALA A 104 -2.80 -16.28 6.26
CA ALA A 104 -3.07 -17.10 7.44
C ALA A 104 -3.88 -18.36 7.09
N LEU A 105 -4.88 -18.22 6.21
CA LEU A 105 -5.66 -19.36 5.70
C LEU A 105 -4.77 -20.38 5.00
N LEU A 106 -3.95 -19.93 4.02
CA LEU A 106 -3.03 -20.83 3.31
C LEU A 106 -2.03 -21.49 4.27
N HIS A 107 -1.53 -20.74 5.25
CA HIS A 107 -0.58 -21.26 6.21
C HIS A 107 -1.19 -22.34 7.11
N VAL A 108 -2.44 -22.18 7.53
CA VAL A 108 -3.16 -23.22 8.30
C VAL A 108 -3.47 -24.44 7.44
N TYR A 109 -3.86 -24.25 6.17
CA TYR A 109 -4.15 -25.36 5.26
C TYR A 109 -2.94 -26.25 4.93
N GLN A 110 -1.72 -25.75 5.11
CA GLN A 110 -0.50 -26.54 4.90
C GLN A 110 -0.32 -27.66 5.94
N PHE A 111 -1.02 -27.62 7.07
CA PHE A 111 -0.86 -28.59 8.16
C PHE A 111 -2.10 -29.50 8.32
N LEU A 112 -1.87 -30.81 8.34
CA LEU A 112 -2.93 -31.83 8.47
C LEU A 112 -3.54 -31.91 9.89
N ILE A 113 -2.77 -31.54 10.92
CA ILE A 113 -3.19 -31.56 12.33
C ILE A 113 -2.95 -30.17 12.91
N ILE A 114 -4.01 -29.52 13.37
CA ILE A 114 -3.98 -28.15 13.87
C ILE A 114 -4.10 -28.20 15.40
N SER A 115 -3.03 -27.84 16.11
CA SER A 115 -3.15 -27.53 17.54
C SER A 115 -3.77 -26.13 17.72
N THR A 116 -4.52 -25.93 18.81
CA THR A 116 -5.12 -24.62 19.11
C THR A 116 -4.07 -23.52 19.29
N SER A 117 -2.90 -23.87 19.84
CA SER A 117 -1.75 -22.96 19.95
C SER A 117 -1.21 -22.54 18.59
N PHE A 118 -1.07 -23.48 17.65
CA PHE A 118 -0.61 -23.19 16.29
C PHE A 118 -1.58 -22.27 15.55
N LEU A 119 -2.89 -22.53 15.65
CA LEU A 119 -3.91 -21.67 15.05
C LEU A 119 -3.83 -20.23 15.57
N SER A 120 -3.64 -20.06 16.87
CA SER A 120 -3.52 -18.72 17.47
C SER A 120 -2.30 -17.94 16.95
N ILE A 121 -1.17 -18.62 16.77
CA ILE A 121 0.06 -18.02 16.23
C ILE A 121 -0.15 -17.61 14.77
N ALA A 122 -0.72 -18.50 13.94
CA ALA A 122 -0.98 -18.22 12.53
C ALA A 122 -1.93 -17.02 12.35
N LEU A 123 -3.00 -16.93 13.15
CA LEU A 123 -3.93 -15.81 13.12
C LEU A 123 -3.27 -14.49 13.56
N LEU A 124 -2.50 -14.50 14.65
CA LEU A 124 -1.78 -13.33 15.14
C LEU A 124 -0.75 -12.84 14.13
N GLN A 125 0.02 -13.76 13.53
CA GLN A 125 1.01 -13.44 12.52
C GLN A 125 0.35 -12.89 11.25
N GLY A 126 -0.79 -13.44 10.83
CA GLY A 126 -1.55 -12.94 9.68
C GLY A 126 -2.12 -11.55 9.92
N PHE A 127 -2.63 -11.28 11.13
CA PHE A 127 -3.09 -9.95 11.51
C PHE A 127 -1.94 -8.94 11.52
N LEU A 128 -0.78 -9.32 12.06
CA LEU A 128 0.41 -8.49 12.05
C LEU A 128 0.86 -8.17 10.61
N LEU A 129 0.81 -9.16 9.72
CA LEU A 129 1.11 -8.97 8.30
C LEU A 129 0.16 -7.97 7.63
N ALA A 130 -1.13 -8.03 7.97
CA ALA A 130 -2.14 -7.08 7.49
C ALA A 130 -1.83 -5.65 7.96
N VAL A 131 -1.59 -5.45 9.26
CA VAL A 131 -1.33 -4.10 9.82
C VAL A 131 -0.07 -3.47 9.23
N ILE A 132 0.99 -4.26 9.05
CA ILE A 132 2.26 -3.74 8.51
C ILE A 132 2.11 -3.43 7.02
N PHE A 133 1.44 -4.29 6.26
CA PHE A 133 1.18 -4.02 4.85
C PHE A 133 0.31 -2.78 4.65
N TYR A 134 -0.71 -2.58 5.47
CA TYR A 134 -1.50 -1.34 5.51
C TYR A 134 -0.63 -0.11 5.72
N ALA A 135 0.27 -0.16 6.72
CA ALA A 135 1.17 0.95 7.03
C ALA A 135 2.09 1.25 5.84
N PHE A 136 2.66 0.22 5.21
CA PHE A 136 3.54 0.39 4.05
C PHE A 136 2.81 0.97 2.83
N LEU A 137 1.58 0.54 2.55
CA LEU A 137 0.78 1.09 1.46
C LEU A 137 0.56 2.60 1.65
N ASN A 138 0.14 3.02 2.85
CA ASN A 138 -0.14 4.43 3.11
C ASN A 138 1.14 5.27 3.17
N VAL A 139 2.17 4.83 3.88
CA VAL A 139 3.46 5.54 3.96
C VAL A 139 4.09 5.70 2.58
N SER A 140 4.06 4.66 1.74
CA SER A 140 4.59 4.74 0.38
C SER A 140 3.87 5.79 -0.46
N ARG A 141 2.55 5.94 -0.27
CA ARG A 141 1.75 6.95 -0.98
C ARG A 141 2.03 8.36 -0.48
N ASP A 142 2.13 8.55 0.83
CA ASP A 142 2.45 9.85 1.42
C ASP A 142 3.86 10.33 1.01
N VAL A 143 4.85 9.42 1.04
CA VAL A 143 6.21 9.70 0.56
C VAL A 143 6.20 10.02 -0.94
N ALA A 144 5.46 9.26 -1.75
CA ALA A 144 5.35 9.52 -3.20
C ALA A 144 4.69 10.88 -3.49
N LYS A 145 3.67 11.27 -2.71
CA LYS A 145 3.02 12.58 -2.82
C LYS A 145 4.00 13.71 -2.49
N TYR A 146 4.70 13.60 -1.36
CA TYR A 146 5.68 14.59 -0.92
C TYR A 146 6.83 14.76 -1.93
N LEU A 147 7.32 13.66 -2.51
CA LEU A 147 8.44 13.68 -3.46
C LEU A 147 8.05 14.17 -4.86
N LEU A 148 6.85 13.85 -5.33
CA LEU A 148 6.40 14.19 -6.70
C LEU A 148 5.72 15.56 -6.79
N TYR A 149 5.09 16.00 -5.71
CA TYR A 149 4.44 17.31 -5.57
C TYR A 149 4.94 17.96 -4.28
N PRO A 150 6.22 18.38 -4.23
CA PRO A 150 6.66 19.21 -3.12
C PRO A 150 5.78 20.44 -3.07
N GLU A 151 5.27 20.79 -1.89
CA GLU A 151 4.51 22.01 -1.63
C GLU A 151 5.32 23.21 -2.10
N THR A 152 5.06 23.67 -3.33
CA THR A 152 5.61 24.94 -3.81
C THR A 152 4.77 26.01 -3.13
N ASN A 153 5.24 26.48 -1.98
CA ASN A 153 4.70 27.67 -1.37
C ASN A 153 5.04 28.83 -2.33
N ASN A 154 4.12 29.13 -3.25
CA ASN A 154 4.25 30.27 -4.15
C ASN A 154 4.19 31.51 -3.28
N MET A 155 5.35 32.12 -3.00
CA MET A 155 5.40 33.36 -2.22
C MET A 155 4.69 34.52 -2.94
N ASP A 156 4.42 34.38 -4.24
CA ASP A 156 3.63 35.30 -5.08
C ASP A 156 2.12 34.96 -5.11
N ALA A 157 1.67 33.91 -4.41
CA ALA A 157 0.25 33.57 -4.36
C ALA A 157 -0.50 34.62 -3.53
N LYS A 158 -1.36 35.41 -4.20
CA LYS A 158 -2.26 36.34 -3.50
C LYS A 158 -3.21 35.54 -2.61
N HIS A 159 -3.18 35.82 -1.31
CA HIS A 159 -4.15 35.29 -0.36
C HIS A 159 -5.54 35.84 -0.69
N LEU A 160 -6.44 34.98 -1.15
CA LEU A 160 -7.83 35.30 -1.41
C LEU A 160 -8.70 34.76 -0.27
N VAL A 161 -9.39 35.65 0.44
CA VAL A 161 -10.38 35.27 1.45
C VAL A 161 -11.77 35.48 0.88
N ILE A 162 -12.53 34.40 0.72
CA ILE A 162 -13.93 34.46 0.29
C ILE A 162 -14.81 34.49 1.54
N TYR A 163 -15.53 35.60 1.74
CA TYR A 163 -16.51 35.70 2.82
C TYR A 163 -17.87 35.15 2.36
N GLY A 164 -18.32 34.09 3.03
CA GLY A 164 -19.59 33.42 2.76
C GLY A 164 -19.40 32.07 2.06
N ALA A 165 -19.69 30.98 2.77
CA ALA A 165 -19.58 29.60 2.29
C ALA A 165 -20.89 29.04 1.71
N GLY A 166 -21.74 29.91 1.15
CA GLY A 166 -22.98 29.51 0.47
C GLY A 166 -22.70 29.00 -0.95
N VAL A 167 -23.77 28.64 -1.67
CA VAL A 167 -23.69 28.13 -3.06
C VAL A 167 -22.90 29.08 -3.96
N SER A 168 -23.16 30.39 -3.88
CA SER A 168 -22.46 31.42 -4.66
C SER A 168 -20.98 31.57 -4.30
N GLY A 169 -20.60 31.33 -3.04
CA GLY A 169 -19.20 31.36 -2.61
C GLY A 169 -18.41 30.16 -3.13
N ASN A 170 -19.05 28.99 -3.19
CA ASN A 170 -18.46 27.79 -3.75
C ASN A 170 -18.32 27.87 -5.28
N GLU A 171 -19.29 28.48 -5.98
CA GLU A 171 -19.20 28.75 -7.42
C GLU A 171 -18.07 29.73 -7.75
N LEU A 172 -17.92 30.81 -6.96
CA LEU A 172 -16.82 31.77 -7.12
C LEU A 172 -15.45 31.11 -6.86
N PHE A 173 -15.35 30.27 -5.82
CA PHE A 173 -14.13 29.52 -5.53
C PHE A 173 -13.74 28.62 -6.71
N GLN A 174 -14.69 27.88 -7.26
CA GLN A 174 -14.45 27.02 -8.41
C GLN A 174 -14.08 27.84 -9.65
N ALA A 175 -14.75 28.96 -9.92
CA ALA A 175 -14.44 29.83 -11.05
C ALA A 175 -13.00 30.40 -10.97
N ILE A 176 -12.54 30.78 -9.79
CA ILE A 176 -11.17 31.31 -9.58
C ILE A 176 -10.11 30.19 -9.61
N LEU A 177 -10.46 28.98 -9.17
CA LEU A 177 -9.56 27.83 -9.24
C LEU A 177 -9.29 27.37 -10.69
N PHE A 178 -10.27 27.54 -11.58
CA PHE A 178 -10.19 27.08 -12.98
C PHE A 178 -9.97 28.20 -14.01
N GLY A 179 -10.20 29.47 -13.66
CA GLY A 179 -9.94 30.63 -14.51
C GLY A 179 -8.59 31.29 -14.19
N PRO A 180 -7.82 31.74 -15.20
CA PRO A 180 -6.64 32.56 -14.94
C PRO A 180 -7.10 33.92 -14.38
N LEU A 181 -6.53 34.32 -13.24
CA LEU A 181 -6.55 35.71 -12.76
C LEU A 181 -5.46 36.52 -13.47
#